data_AF-A0A9W7FXR6-F1
#
_entry.id   AF-A0A9W7FXR6-F1
#
_cell.length_a   1.000
_cell.length_b   1.000
_cell.length_c   1.000
_cell.angle_alpha   90.00
_cell.angle_beta   90.00
_cell.angle_gamma   90.00
#
_symmetry.space_group_name_H-M   'P 1'
#
loop_
_entity.id
_entity.type
_entity.pdbx_description
1 polymer ?
#
loop_
_entity_poly.entity_id
_entity_poly.type
_entity_poly.pdbx_seq_one_letter_code
_entity_poly.pdbx_strand_id
1 'polypeptide(L)'
;MLLSIVYAVILFLAFFGHSEPYSITVSRRGFSHAVATGFSAPLAAATFAVPFLPRSVFAAVNPSPEEAVETLISARTTLAFLLANWEKTVIDCSTADVSRDLLETQNKEQLLEKAKTFALFDKDAAVLSCKESNGKVRQFITRLKRLDGQFASAKVVVMDKDGDIERYFDLVDTYNNALSAANSASYTASMDFSSLNANKMDTSLNREDQTLSGGSDNMNNTKDELRRALEAITDIMELLQ
;
A
#
# COMPACT_ATOMS: atom_id res chain seq x y z
N MET A 1 22.70 -23.91 -13.35
CA MET A 1 21.39 -23.22 -13.46
C MET A 1 20.39 -23.64 -12.38
N LEU A 2 20.25 -24.93 -12.03
CA LEU A 2 19.29 -25.36 -10.99
C LEU A 2 19.61 -24.86 -9.57
N LEU A 3 20.89 -24.70 -9.20
CA LEU A 3 21.26 -24.20 -7.85
C LEU A 3 20.89 -22.73 -7.59
N SER A 4 20.78 -21.91 -8.63
CA SER A 4 20.50 -20.47 -8.48
C SER A 4 19.02 -20.19 -8.23
N ILE A 5 18.14 -21.04 -8.79
CA ILE A 5 16.69 -20.96 -8.59
C ILE A 5 16.32 -21.42 -7.17
N VAL A 6 16.99 -22.44 -6.65
CA VAL A 6 16.76 -22.93 -5.28
C VAL A 6 17.17 -21.87 -4.25
N TYR A 7 18.26 -21.13 -4.48
CA TYR A 7 18.69 -20.05 -3.58
C TYR A 7 17.71 -18.86 -3.58
N ALA A 8 17.16 -18.51 -4.75
CA ALA A 8 16.16 -17.46 -4.87
C ALA A 8 14.84 -17.80 -4.17
N VAL A 9 14.39 -19.06 -4.22
CA VAL A 9 13.18 -19.52 -3.54
C VAL A 9 13.36 -19.58 -2.02
N ILE A 10 14.55 -19.97 -1.54
CA ILE A 10 14.86 -20.01 -0.10
C ILE A 10 14.94 -18.59 0.50
N LEU A 11 15.51 -17.62 -0.23
CA LEU A 11 15.49 -16.21 0.18
C LEU A 11 14.08 -15.62 0.20
N PHE A 12 13.22 -16.03 -0.74
CA PHE A 12 11.83 -15.60 -0.78
C PHE A 12 11.01 -16.12 0.41
N LEU A 13 11.25 -17.37 0.86
CA LEU A 13 10.54 -17.95 2.01
C LEU A 13 11.07 -17.44 3.36
N ALA A 14 12.33 -17.04 3.45
CA ALA A 14 12.89 -16.46 4.67
C ALA A 14 12.34 -15.05 4.98
N PHE A 15 11.96 -14.27 3.96
CA PHE A 15 11.43 -12.91 4.14
C PHE A 15 9.94 -12.86 4.51
N PHE A 16 9.16 -13.91 4.21
CA PHE A 16 7.72 -13.98 4.52
C PHE A 16 7.39 -14.71 5.83
N GLY A 17 8.39 -15.24 6.55
CA GLY A 17 8.20 -16.16 7.67
C GLY A 17 8.28 -15.60 9.10
N HIS A 18 8.39 -14.28 9.32
CA HIS A 18 8.37 -13.70 10.68
C HIS A 18 7.07 -12.94 10.94
N SER A 19 6.04 -13.68 11.35
CA SER A 19 4.90 -13.12 12.07
C SER A 19 5.19 -13.19 13.58
N GLU A 20 5.79 -12.15 14.14
CA GLU A 20 5.79 -11.96 15.59
C GLU A 20 4.50 -11.24 16.05
N PRO A 21 3.94 -11.60 17.21
CA PRO A 21 2.65 -11.10 17.67
C PRO A 21 2.75 -9.68 18.23
N TYR A 22 2.00 -8.75 17.66
CA TYR A 22 1.89 -7.38 18.17
C TYR A 22 0.94 -7.34 19.38
N SER A 23 1.51 -7.09 20.55
CA SER A 23 0.79 -6.64 21.74
C SER A 23 0.41 -5.16 21.57
N ILE A 24 -0.88 -4.88 21.47
CA ILE A 24 -1.41 -3.51 21.42
C ILE A 24 -1.55 -3.00 22.86
N THR A 25 -0.60 -2.20 23.33
CA THR A 25 -0.79 -1.38 24.54
C THR A 25 -1.46 -0.06 24.17
N VAL A 26 -2.76 0.02 24.44
CA VAL A 26 -3.55 1.26 24.31
C VAL A 26 -3.12 2.23 25.40
N SER A 27 -2.32 3.25 25.04
CA SER A 27 -2.06 4.39 25.92
C SER A 27 -3.25 5.36 25.85
N ARG A 28 -4.22 5.19 26.77
CA ARG A 28 -5.25 6.21 27.04
C ARG A 28 -4.57 7.41 27.68
N ARG A 29 -4.47 8.52 26.94
CA ARG A 29 -4.17 9.85 27.51
C ARG A 29 -5.29 10.24 28.47
N GLY A 30 -5.06 10.06 29.76
CA GLY A 30 -5.91 10.58 30.83
C GLY A 30 -5.68 12.08 30.97
N PHE A 31 -6.73 12.85 30.74
CA PHE A 31 -6.87 14.23 31.20
C PHE A 31 -6.92 14.20 32.73
N SER A 32 -5.87 14.70 33.40
CA SER A 32 -5.90 14.90 34.85
C SER A 32 -6.18 16.37 35.16
N HIS A 33 -7.39 16.63 35.66
CA HIS A 33 -7.74 17.88 36.33
C HIS A 33 -6.79 18.14 37.50
N ALA A 34 -6.15 19.31 37.48
CA ALA A 34 -5.39 19.82 38.61
C ALA A 34 -6.37 20.23 39.73
N VAL A 35 -6.42 19.47 40.82
CA VAL A 35 -7.00 19.90 42.08
C VAL A 35 -5.85 20.22 43.03
N ALA A 36 -5.80 21.47 43.44
CA ALA A 36 -4.82 22.00 44.37
C ALA A 36 -5.20 21.70 45.82
N THR A 37 -4.32 21.00 46.53
CA THR A 37 -4.10 21.03 47.99
C THR A 37 -2.60 20.71 48.16
N GLY A 38 -1.72 21.52 48.75
CA GLY A 38 -1.77 22.18 50.05
C GLY A 38 -1.15 21.25 51.09
N PHE A 39 0.16 21.39 51.39
CA PHE A 39 0.85 21.20 52.69
C PHE A 39 2.39 21.03 52.54
N SER A 40 3.12 22.06 53.01
CA SER A 40 4.40 22.12 53.76
C SER A 40 5.57 21.10 53.57
N ALA A 41 6.69 21.66 53.08
CA ALA A 41 8.06 21.66 53.65
C ALA A 41 8.97 20.40 53.56
N PRO A 42 10.32 20.54 53.64
CA PRO A 42 11.24 20.11 52.59
C PRO A 42 12.25 19.04 53.04
N LEU A 43 12.70 18.19 52.11
CA LEU A 43 13.88 17.34 52.33
C LEU A 43 14.68 17.18 51.03
N ALA A 44 15.98 17.41 51.17
CA ALA A 44 16.97 17.50 50.11
C ALA A 44 16.99 16.26 49.21
N ALA A 45 16.79 16.47 47.90
CA ALA A 45 17.09 15.48 46.88
C ALA A 45 18.34 15.93 46.13
N ALA A 46 19.43 15.20 46.36
CA ALA A 46 20.69 15.36 45.64
C ALA A 46 20.43 15.28 44.13
N THR A 47 20.73 16.37 43.43
CA THR A 47 20.70 16.44 41.97
C THR A 47 21.86 15.62 41.42
N PHE A 48 21.60 14.36 41.07
CA PHE A 48 22.43 13.66 40.10
C PHE A 48 22.18 14.29 38.74
N ALA A 49 23.08 15.20 38.34
CA ALA A 49 23.18 15.63 36.95
C ALA A 49 23.57 14.40 36.12
N VAL A 50 22.60 13.76 35.50
CA VAL A 50 22.84 12.76 34.46
C VAL A 50 23.51 13.51 33.33
N PRO A 51 24.78 13.22 32.96
CA PRO A 51 25.36 13.82 31.78
C PRO A 51 24.48 13.43 30.61
N PHE A 52 23.83 14.43 30.02
CA PHE A 52 23.04 14.31 28.82
C PHE A 52 24.03 13.96 27.70
N LEU A 53 24.27 12.66 27.50
CA LEU A 53 25.04 12.17 26.37
C LEU A 53 24.35 12.71 25.11
N PRO A 54 25.09 13.38 24.20
CA PRO A 54 24.51 13.83 22.94
C PRO A 54 23.95 12.59 22.25
N ARG A 55 22.64 12.61 22.03
CA ARG A 55 21.93 11.62 21.23
C ARG A 55 22.68 11.54 19.91
N SER A 56 23.38 10.44 19.68
CA SER A 56 24.08 10.20 18.42
C SER A 56 23.04 10.36 17.31
N VAL A 57 23.18 11.43 16.55
CA VAL A 57 22.53 11.56 15.25
C VAL A 57 23.18 10.46 14.43
N PHE A 58 22.59 9.28 14.43
CA PHE A 58 22.88 8.30 13.40
C PHE A 58 22.48 8.99 12.10
N ALA A 59 23.48 9.52 11.39
CA ALA A 59 23.33 9.84 9.99
C ALA A 59 22.77 8.56 9.37
N ALA A 60 21.57 8.65 8.78
CA ALA A 60 21.06 7.56 7.98
C ALA A 60 22.15 7.20 6.99
N VAL A 61 22.69 5.99 7.10
CA VAL A 61 23.69 5.50 6.15
C VAL A 61 22.97 5.49 4.81
N ASN A 62 23.33 6.44 3.94
CA ASN A 62 22.80 6.44 2.59
C ASN A 62 23.25 5.13 1.93
N PRO A 63 22.36 4.44 1.20
CA PRO A 63 22.70 3.19 0.53
C PRO A 63 23.88 3.45 -0.42
N SER A 64 24.71 2.43 -0.64
CA SER A 64 25.78 2.56 -1.63
C SER A 64 25.17 2.88 -3.01
N PRO A 65 25.90 3.55 -3.92
CA PRO A 65 25.37 3.85 -5.25
C PRO A 65 24.90 2.60 -6.00
N GLU A 66 25.59 1.47 -5.85
CA GLU A 66 25.23 0.18 -6.44
C GLU A 66 23.91 -0.37 -5.86
N GLU A 67 23.79 -0.41 -4.53
CA GLU A 67 22.56 -0.85 -3.85
C GLU A 67 21.36 0.06 -4.18
N ALA A 68 21.63 1.36 -4.36
CA ALA A 68 20.62 2.33 -4.76
C ALA A 68 20.09 2.03 -6.17
N VAL A 69 20.98 1.78 -7.13
CA VAL A 69 20.61 1.41 -8.50
C VAL A 69 19.81 0.10 -8.51
N GLU A 70 20.24 -0.94 -7.77
CA GLU A 70 19.49 -2.19 -7.65
C GLU A 70 18.08 -1.98 -7.09
N THR A 71 17.95 -1.12 -6.07
CA THR A 71 16.66 -0.77 -5.48
C THR A 71 15.76 -0.06 -6.50
N LEU A 72 16.30 0.85 -7.32
CA LEU A 72 15.55 1.53 -8.37
C LEU A 72 15.12 0.58 -9.48
N ILE A 73 15.93 -0.41 -9.85
CA ILE A 73 15.55 -1.49 -10.78
C ILE A 73 14.39 -2.31 -10.19
N SER A 74 14.47 -2.65 -8.91
CA SER A 74 13.39 -3.35 -8.20
C SER A 74 12.09 -2.53 -8.16
N ALA A 75 12.19 -1.21 -7.95
CA ALA A 75 11.05 -0.31 -8.00
C ALA A 75 10.42 -0.25 -9.40
N ARG A 76 11.24 -0.14 -10.46
CA ARG A 76 10.76 -0.17 -11.86
C ARG A 76 10.02 -1.46 -12.18
N THR A 77 10.61 -2.60 -11.84
CA THR A 77 10.01 -3.93 -12.10
C THR A 77 8.71 -4.12 -11.33
N THR A 78 8.66 -3.67 -10.07
CA THR A 78 7.45 -3.69 -9.24
C THR A 78 6.34 -2.84 -9.86
N LEU A 79 6.66 -1.64 -10.35
CA LEU A 79 5.69 -0.75 -10.98
C LEU A 79 5.18 -1.30 -12.31
N ALA A 80 6.05 -1.88 -13.13
CA ALA A 80 5.68 -2.57 -14.36
C ALA A 80 4.76 -3.79 -14.08
N PHE A 81 5.08 -4.58 -13.05
CA PHE A 81 4.27 -5.72 -12.63
C PHE A 81 2.86 -5.27 -12.18
N LEU A 82 2.77 -4.21 -11.39
CA LEU A 82 1.50 -3.65 -10.95
C LEU A 82 0.63 -3.24 -12.14
N LEU A 83 1.20 -2.53 -13.13
CA LEU A 83 0.47 -2.08 -14.31
C LEU A 83 0.04 -3.25 -15.22
N ALA A 84 0.88 -4.27 -15.37
CA ALA A 84 0.56 -5.47 -16.12
C ALA A 84 -0.57 -6.30 -15.47
N ASN A 85 -0.68 -6.25 -14.14
CA ASN A 85 -1.67 -6.99 -13.37
C ASN A 85 -2.74 -6.05 -12.76
N TRP A 86 -3.00 -4.92 -13.40
CA TRP A 86 -3.86 -3.88 -12.86
C TRP A 86 -5.25 -4.41 -12.47
N GLU A 87 -5.96 -5.03 -13.41
CA GLU A 87 -7.34 -5.54 -13.18
C GLU A 87 -7.40 -6.50 -12.00
N LYS A 88 -6.46 -7.44 -11.89
CA LYS A 88 -6.38 -8.40 -10.78
C LYS A 88 -6.06 -7.74 -9.43
N THR A 89 -5.39 -6.60 -9.46
CA THR A 89 -4.95 -5.88 -8.27
C THR A 89 -6.04 -4.95 -7.75
N VAL A 90 -6.82 -4.34 -8.65
CA VAL A 90 -7.88 -3.39 -8.29
C VAL A 90 -9.21 -4.08 -8.02
N ILE A 91 -9.47 -5.27 -8.55
CA ILE A 91 -10.74 -5.96 -8.30
C ILE A 91 -10.62 -6.78 -7.01
N ASP A 92 -11.46 -6.46 -6.02
CA ASP A 92 -11.64 -7.24 -4.80
C ASP A 92 -13.03 -7.85 -4.79
N CYS A 93 -13.08 -9.18 -4.86
CA CYS A 93 -14.31 -9.95 -4.90
C CYS A 93 -14.51 -10.66 -3.57
N SER A 94 -15.51 -10.22 -2.81
CA SER A 94 -15.95 -10.88 -1.59
C SER A 94 -17.25 -11.64 -1.83
N THR A 95 -17.40 -12.78 -1.17
CA THR A 95 -18.72 -13.40 -1.05
C THR A 95 -19.56 -12.53 -0.14
N ALA A 96 -20.72 -12.08 -0.60
CA ALA A 96 -21.63 -11.32 0.25
C ALA A 96 -22.13 -12.24 1.38
N ASP A 97 -21.54 -12.09 2.57
CA ASP A 97 -21.94 -12.87 3.74
C ASP A 97 -23.21 -12.25 4.32
N VAL A 98 -24.33 -12.95 4.18
CA VAL A 98 -25.61 -12.51 4.70
C VAL A 98 -25.60 -12.69 6.21
N SER A 99 -25.81 -11.63 6.99
CA SER A 99 -25.81 -11.74 8.44
C SER A 99 -26.88 -12.73 8.92
N ARG A 100 -26.45 -13.74 9.70
CA ARG A 100 -27.33 -14.78 10.26
C ARG A 100 -28.39 -14.19 11.19
N ASP A 101 -28.15 -13.03 11.77
CA ASP A 101 -29.08 -12.32 12.66
C ASP A 101 -30.34 -11.81 11.92
N LEU A 102 -30.23 -11.47 10.62
CA LEU A 102 -31.39 -11.12 9.78
C LEU A 102 -32.24 -12.35 9.42
N LEU A 103 -31.70 -13.56 9.57
CA LEU A 103 -32.42 -14.83 9.43
C LEU A 103 -33.05 -15.28 10.76
N GLU A 104 -32.79 -14.61 11.89
CA GLU A 104 -33.35 -14.97 13.20
C GLU A 104 -34.51 -14.07 13.65
N THR A 105 -34.76 -12.94 12.97
CA THR A 105 -35.86 -12.04 13.29
C THR A 105 -37.21 -12.52 12.72
N GLN A 106 -38.30 -12.29 13.47
CA GLN A 106 -39.63 -12.92 13.32
C GLN A 106 -40.39 -12.67 11.99
N ASN A 107 -39.84 -11.92 11.02
CA ASN A 107 -40.45 -11.66 9.70
C ASN A 107 -39.73 -12.41 8.56
N LYS A 108 -39.36 -13.68 8.81
CA LYS A 108 -38.69 -14.56 7.83
C LYS A 108 -39.37 -14.58 6.47
N GLU A 109 -40.69 -14.65 6.43
CA GLU A 109 -41.44 -14.81 5.18
C GLU A 109 -41.41 -13.55 4.31
N GLN A 110 -41.58 -12.37 4.92
CA GLN A 110 -41.54 -11.09 4.20
C GLN A 110 -40.11 -10.73 3.75
N LEU A 111 -39.10 -11.09 4.55
CA LEU A 111 -37.69 -10.91 4.17
C LEU A 111 -37.28 -11.89 3.06
N LEU A 112 -37.70 -13.16 3.11
CA LEU A 112 -37.42 -14.13 2.06
C LEU A 112 -38.13 -13.81 0.74
N GLU A 113 -39.35 -13.27 0.78
CA GLU A 113 -40.09 -12.90 -0.43
C GLU A 113 -39.50 -11.65 -1.11
N LYS A 114 -39.15 -10.62 -0.33
CA LYS A 114 -38.43 -9.44 -0.86
C LYS A 114 -37.01 -9.80 -1.28
N ALA A 115 -36.34 -10.74 -0.64
CA ALA A 115 -34.98 -11.08 -1.02
C ALA A 115 -34.89 -12.08 -2.18
N LYS A 116 -35.94 -12.89 -2.42
CA LYS A 116 -36.12 -13.64 -3.68
C LYS A 116 -36.22 -12.72 -4.89
N THR A 117 -36.88 -11.57 -4.76
CA THR A 117 -37.00 -10.58 -5.85
C THR A 117 -35.69 -9.83 -6.13
N PHE A 118 -34.75 -9.78 -5.16
CA PHE A 118 -33.40 -9.23 -5.35
C PHE A 118 -32.31 -10.25 -5.72
N ALA A 119 -32.66 -11.51 -5.99
CA ALA A 119 -31.73 -12.57 -6.38
C ALA A 119 -30.54 -12.82 -5.41
N LEU A 120 -30.62 -12.31 -4.17
CA LEU A 120 -29.55 -12.37 -3.16
C LEU A 120 -29.58 -13.63 -2.29
N PHE A 121 -30.62 -14.46 -2.42
CA PHE A 121 -30.92 -15.58 -1.51
C PHE A 121 -31.34 -16.85 -2.27
N ASP A 122 -30.62 -17.23 -3.31
CA ASP A 122 -30.68 -18.61 -3.76
C ASP A 122 -29.81 -19.45 -2.81
N LYS A 123 -30.42 -20.45 -2.17
CA LYS A 123 -29.77 -21.30 -1.16
C LYS A 123 -28.55 -22.07 -1.70
N ASP A 124 -28.45 -22.17 -3.02
CA ASP A 124 -27.43 -22.93 -3.75
C ASP A 124 -26.43 -22.03 -4.53
N ALA A 125 -26.61 -20.71 -4.49
CA ALA A 125 -25.75 -19.77 -5.22
C ALA A 125 -25.24 -18.68 -4.27
N ALA A 126 -23.98 -18.79 -3.88
CA ALA A 126 -23.28 -17.69 -3.22
C ALA A 126 -23.26 -16.48 -4.17
N VAL A 127 -23.52 -15.27 -3.67
CA VAL A 127 -23.41 -14.05 -4.49
C VAL A 127 -22.01 -13.49 -4.32
N LEU A 128 -21.26 -13.40 -5.42
CA LEU A 128 -19.94 -12.78 -5.44
C LEU A 128 -20.15 -11.28 -5.69
N SER A 129 -19.80 -10.46 -4.71
CA SER A 129 -19.79 -9.00 -4.85
C SER A 129 -18.37 -8.57 -5.17
N CYS A 130 -18.14 -8.08 -6.39
CA CYS A 130 -16.86 -7.53 -6.78
C CYS A 130 -16.91 -6.01 -6.73
N LYS A 131 -15.91 -5.42 -6.09
CA LYS A 131 -15.73 -3.99 -5.99
C LYS A 131 -14.33 -3.61 -6.47
N GLU A 132 -14.23 -2.47 -7.13
CA GLU A 132 -12.93 -1.83 -7.33
C GLU A 132 -12.37 -1.31 -5.99
N SER A 133 -11.18 -1.75 -5.63
CA SER A 133 -10.47 -1.50 -4.38
C SER A 133 -9.10 -0.89 -4.66
N ASN A 134 -8.83 0.21 -3.98
CA ASN A 134 -7.54 0.91 -4.03
C ASN A 134 -6.53 0.36 -3.00
N GLY A 135 -6.93 -0.56 -2.13
CA GLY A 135 -6.14 -0.98 -0.96
C GLY A 135 -4.78 -1.56 -1.34
N LYS A 136 -4.75 -2.51 -2.28
CA LYS A 136 -3.51 -3.13 -2.77
C LYS A 136 -2.63 -2.11 -3.50
N VAL A 137 -3.21 -1.31 -4.39
CA VAL A 137 -2.50 -0.26 -5.15
C VAL A 137 -1.80 0.73 -4.21
N ARG A 138 -2.47 1.17 -3.14
CA ARG A 138 -1.87 2.10 -2.15
C ARG A 138 -0.70 1.49 -1.38
N GLN A 139 -0.74 0.19 -1.09
CA GLN A 139 0.38 -0.50 -0.45
C GLN A 139 1.62 -0.49 -1.36
N PHE A 140 1.44 -0.70 -2.67
CA PHE A 140 2.53 -0.56 -3.65
C PHE A 140 3.06 0.88 -3.69
N ILE A 141 2.19 1.88 -3.87
CA ILE A 141 2.56 3.29 -3.93
C ILE A 141 3.36 3.72 -2.69
N THR A 142 2.94 3.31 -1.50
CA THR A 142 3.61 3.68 -0.24
C THR A 142 5.06 3.18 -0.19
N ARG A 143 5.34 2.01 -0.77
CA ARG A 143 6.71 1.47 -0.85
C ARG A 143 7.54 2.24 -1.88
N LEU A 144 6.95 2.55 -3.03
CA LEU A 144 7.61 3.25 -4.14
C LEU A 144 7.92 4.73 -3.84
N LYS A 145 7.19 5.36 -2.91
CA LYS A 145 7.45 6.74 -2.48
C LYS A 145 8.71 6.93 -1.64
N ARG A 146 9.32 5.85 -1.14
CA ARG A 146 10.44 5.92 -0.19
C ARG A 146 11.79 5.73 -0.89
N LEU A 147 11.97 6.39 -2.03
CA LEU A 147 13.14 6.24 -2.89
C LEU A 147 14.07 7.47 -2.91
N ASP A 148 13.76 8.54 -2.15
CA ASP A 148 14.57 9.77 -2.16
C ASP A 148 16.05 9.53 -1.79
N GLY A 149 16.31 8.64 -0.84
CA GLY A 149 17.68 8.25 -0.46
C GLY A 149 18.40 7.51 -1.58
N GLN A 150 17.68 6.64 -2.31
CA GLN A 150 18.19 5.92 -3.46
C GLN A 150 18.48 6.86 -4.62
N PHE A 151 17.61 7.82 -4.92
CA PHE A 151 17.89 8.84 -5.93
C PHE A 151 19.10 9.71 -5.53
N ALA A 152 19.19 10.10 -4.26
CA ALA A 152 20.32 10.88 -3.76
C ALA A 152 21.67 10.14 -3.88
N SER A 153 21.68 8.81 -3.69
CA SER A 153 22.87 7.98 -3.89
C SER A 153 23.16 7.68 -5.36
N ALA A 154 22.14 7.40 -6.16
CA ALA A 154 22.27 7.02 -7.57
C ALA A 154 22.80 8.16 -8.45
N LYS A 155 22.57 9.43 -8.08
CA LYS A 155 23.12 10.59 -8.81
C LYS A 155 24.65 10.53 -8.98
N VAL A 156 25.37 9.90 -8.05
CA VAL A 156 26.84 9.77 -8.10
C VAL A 156 27.25 9.01 -9.37
N VAL A 157 26.49 7.97 -9.74
CA VAL A 157 26.73 7.18 -10.95
C VAL A 157 26.57 8.03 -12.21
N VAL A 158 25.60 8.95 -12.23
CA VAL A 158 25.39 9.88 -13.35
C VAL A 158 26.54 10.88 -13.44
N MET A 159 27.00 11.40 -12.29
CA MET A 159 28.13 12.33 -12.20
C MET A 159 29.44 11.68 -12.68
N ASP A 160 29.71 10.44 -12.27
CA ASP A 160 30.93 9.71 -12.62
C ASP A 160 31.03 9.41 -14.13
N LYS A 161 29.91 9.48 -14.84
CA LYS A 161 29.80 9.26 -16.30
C LYS A 161 29.71 10.55 -17.12
N ASP A 162 29.90 11.72 -16.49
CA ASP A 162 29.66 13.03 -17.12
C ASP A 162 28.26 13.15 -17.74
N GLY A 163 27.25 12.49 -17.12
CA GLY A 163 25.87 12.50 -17.59
C GLY A 163 25.13 13.81 -17.31
N ASP A 164 23.95 13.97 -17.92
CA ASP A 164 23.10 15.16 -17.72
C ASP A 164 22.39 15.11 -16.36
N ILE A 165 22.99 15.80 -15.38
CA ILE A 165 22.50 15.88 -14.00
C ILE A 165 21.19 16.69 -13.91
N GLU A 166 21.03 17.73 -14.73
CA GLU A 166 19.81 18.53 -14.72
C GLU A 166 18.63 17.69 -15.19
N ARG A 167 18.82 16.96 -16.30
CA ARG A 167 17.84 16.00 -16.81
C ARG A 167 17.52 14.92 -15.78
N TYR A 168 18.51 14.42 -15.04
CA TYR A 168 18.30 13.44 -13.98
C TYR A 168 17.34 13.97 -12.90
N PHE A 169 17.56 15.20 -12.40
CA PHE A 169 16.69 15.78 -11.38
C PHE A 169 15.29 16.07 -11.90
N ASP A 170 15.14 16.55 -13.13
CA ASP A 170 13.83 16.74 -13.76
C ASP A 170 13.03 15.43 -13.83
N LEU A 171 13.70 14.32 -14.13
CA LEU A 171 13.07 13.00 -14.16
C LEU A 171 12.71 12.49 -12.76
N VAL A 172 13.56 12.71 -11.76
CA VAL A 172 13.27 12.38 -10.35
C VAL A 172 12.05 13.16 -9.86
N ASP A 173 11.98 14.46 -10.17
CA ASP A 173 10.83 15.29 -9.82
C ASP A 173 9.56 14.84 -10.56
N THR A 174 9.68 14.50 -11.84
CA THR A 174 8.56 13.94 -12.62
C THR A 174 8.03 12.65 -11.99
N TYR A 175 8.94 11.74 -11.58
CA TYR A 175 8.59 10.50 -10.88
C TYR A 175 7.85 10.78 -9.57
N ASN A 176 8.41 11.64 -8.72
CA ASN A 176 7.86 11.96 -7.40
C ASN A 176 6.50 12.67 -7.49
N ASN A 177 6.34 13.56 -8.47
CA ASN A 177 5.08 14.25 -8.75
C ASN A 177 4.02 13.25 -9.23
N ALA A 178 4.35 12.39 -10.20
CA ALA A 178 3.44 11.37 -10.73
C ALA A 178 3.00 10.37 -9.64
N LEU A 179 3.91 9.86 -8.82
CA LEU A 179 3.56 9.00 -7.68
C LEU A 179 2.67 9.71 -6.64
N SER A 180 2.89 11.01 -6.44
CA SER A 180 2.08 11.79 -5.52
C SER A 180 0.68 12.06 -6.06
N ALA A 181 0.55 12.32 -7.35
CA ALA A 181 -0.72 12.43 -8.06
C ALA A 181 -1.47 11.09 -8.02
N ALA A 182 -0.81 9.99 -8.37
CA ALA A 182 -1.37 8.63 -8.28
C ALA A 182 -1.87 8.30 -6.86
N ASN A 183 -1.10 8.62 -5.82
CA ASN A 183 -1.52 8.40 -4.44
C ASN A 183 -2.80 9.18 -4.08
N SER A 184 -2.92 10.41 -4.59
CA SER A 184 -4.05 11.29 -4.32
C SER A 184 -5.30 10.82 -5.05
N ALA A 185 -5.18 10.51 -6.35
CA ALA A 185 -6.26 9.93 -7.15
C ALA A 185 -6.72 8.56 -6.60
N SER A 186 -5.79 7.74 -6.12
CA SER A 186 -6.15 6.47 -5.50
C SER A 186 -6.95 6.68 -4.21
N TYR A 187 -6.71 7.77 -3.47
CA TYR A 187 -7.43 8.06 -2.24
C TYR A 187 -8.89 8.43 -2.54
N THR A 188 -9.11 9.28 -3.53
CA THR A 188 -10.44 9.72 -3.95
C THR A 188 -11.26 8.56 -4.51
N ALA A 189 -10.62 7.64 -5.26
CA ALA A 189 -11.26 6.42 -5.76
C ALA A 189 -11.91 5.53 -4.67
N SER A 190 -11.41 5.58 -3.43
CA SER A 190 -11.99 4.80 -2.33
C SER A 190 -13.42 5.22 -1.98
N MET A 191 -13.75 6.49 -2.26
CA MET A 191 -15.02 7.12 -1.91
C MET A 191 -16.09 6.93 -2.98
N ASP A 192 -15.74 6.37 -4.14
CA ASP A 192 -16.67 6.10 -5.23
C ASP A 192 -17.41 4.78 -5.01
N PHE A 193 -18.73 4.86 -4.84
CA PHE A 193 -19.62 3.69 -4.73
C PHE A 193 -20.13 3.19 -6.09
N SER A 194 -19.73 3.84 -7.18
CA SER A 194 -20.18 3.56 -8.54
C SER A 194 -19.64 2.26 -9.17
N SER A 195 -18.69 1.58 -8.53
CA SER A 195 -18.01 0.39 -9.07
C SER A 195 -18.48 -0.95 -8.48
N LEU A 196 -19.67 -0.99 -7.87
CA LEU A 196 -20.28 -2.22 -7.34
C LEU A 196 -21.03 -2.98 -8.44
N ASN A 197 -20.43 -4.07 -8.92
CA ASN A 197 -21.14 -5.06 -9.75
C ASN A 197 -21.44 -6.31 -8.93
N ALA A 198 -22.73 -6.60 -8.73
CA ALA A 198 -23.19 -7.84 -8.13
C ALA A 198 -23.49 -8.84 -9.24
N ASN A 199 -22.60 -9.79 -9.46
CA ASN A 199 -22.81 -10.88 -10.41
C ASN A 199 -23.18 -12.15 -9.65
N LYS A 200 -24.14 -12.93 -10.16
CA LYS A 200 -24.41 -14.27 -9.64
C LYS A 200 -23.15 -15.11 -9.83
N MET A 201 -22.71 -15.82 -8.78
CA MET A 201 -21.56 -16.71 -8.87
C MET A 201 -21.95 -17.93 -9.70
N ASP A 202 -21.51 -17.95 -10.95
CA ASP A 202 -21.50 -19.18 -11.73
C ASP A 202 -20.30 -20.01 -11.28
N THR A 203 -20.55 -21.18 -10.69
CA THR A 203 -19.51 -22.13 -10.24
C THR A 203 -18.69 -22.70 -11.40
N SER A 204 -19.02 -22.39 -12.66
CA SER A 204 -18.31 -22.83 -13.86
C SER A 204 -17.31 -21.82 -14.44
N LEU A 205 -17.31 -20.56 -13.98
CA LEU A 205 -16.40 -19.54 -14.49
C LEU A 205 -15.17 -19.40 -13.59
N ASN A 206 -14.00 -19.68 -14.16
CA ASN A 206 -12.72 -19.38 -13.54
C ASN A 206 -12.73 -17.92 -13.03
N ARG A 207 -12.32 -17.75 -11.78
CA ARG A 207 -12.21 -16.49 -11.03
C ARG A 207 -11.34 -15.41 -11.71
N GLU A 208 -10.77 -15.73 -12.87
CA GLU A 208 -9.70 -14.99 -13.54
C GLU A 208 -10.16 -13.99 -14.59
N ASP A 209 -11.43 -14.02 -15.03
CA ASP A 209 -11.90 -13.27 -16.21
C ASP A 209 -13.00 -12.24 -15.92
N GLN A 210 -13.11 -11.78 -14.67
CA GLN A 210 -14.05 -10.73 -14.32
C GLN A 210 -13.47 -9.36 -14.67
N THR A 211 -13.88 -8.83 -15.81
CA THR A 211 -13.65 -7.44 -16.20
C THR A 211 -14.82 -6.59 -15.69
N LEU A 212 -14.54 -5.66 -14.77
CA LEU A 212 -15.53 -4.63 -14.42
C LEU A 212 -15.62 -3.67 -15.60
N SER A 213 -16.78 -3.65 -16.27
CA SER A 213 -17.09 -2.69 -17.33
C SER A 213 -17.22 -1.29 -16.72
N GLY A 214 -16.10 -0.56 -16.65
CA GLY A 214 -16.03 0.83 -16.22
C GLY A 214 -15.27 1.01 -14.90
N GLY A 215 -13.94 1.04 -14.98
CA GLY A 215 -13.12 1.55 -13.87
C GLY A 215 -13.51 3.00 -13.57
N SER A 216 -13.56 3.37 -12.29
CA SER A 216 -13.83 4.75 -11.87
C SER A 216 -12.82 5.72 -12.51
N ASP A 217 -13.26 6.93 -12.87
CA ASP A 217 -12.38 7.96 -13.46
C ASP A 217 -11.13 8.20 -12.60
N ASN A 218 -11.29 8.12 -11.27
CA ASN A 218 -10.19 8.24 -10.31
C ASN A 218 -9.18 7.09 -10.38
N MET A 219 -9.60 5.84 -10.60
CA MET A 219 -8.69 4.71 -10.74
C MET A 219 -8.01 4.68 -12.10
N ASN A 220 -8.69 5.09 -13.16
CA ASN A 220 -8.06 5.29 -14.47
C ASN A 220 -6.98 6.38 -14.40
N ASN A 221 -7.29 7.53 -13.77
CA ASN A 221 -6.29 8.58 -13.51
C ASN A 221 -5.11 8.07 -12.67
N THR A 222 -5.38 7.23 -11.66
CA THR A 222 -4.32 6.60 -10.86
C THR A 222 -3.41 5.74 -11.75
N LYS A 223 -4.00 4.94 -12.65
CA LYS A 223 -3.26 4.08 -13.59
C LYS A 223 -2.38 4.90 -14.52
N ASP A 224 -2.90 6.01 -15.04
CA ASP A 224 -2.17 6.90 -15.95
C ASP A 224 -0.99 7.59 -15.26
N GLU A 225 -1.18 8.10 -14.05
CA GLU A 225 -0.09 8.68 -13.26
C GLU A 225 0.98 7.62 -12.89
N LEU A 226 0.58 6.37 -12.63
CA LEU A 226 1.54 5.27 -12.42
C LEU A 226 2.32 4.91 -13.70
N ARG A 227 1.70 5.01 -14.88
CA ARG A 227 2.42 4.86 -16.16
C ARG A 227 3.45 5.97 -16.35
N ARG A 228 3.07 7.22 -16.07
CA ARG A 228 3.99 8.35 -16.12
C ARG A 228 5.18 8.18 -15.16
N ALA A 229 4.93 7.67 -13.96
CA ALA A 229 6.00 7.30 -13.03
C ALA A 229 6.90 6.17 -13.57
N LEU A 230 6.32 5.18 -14.28
CA LEU A 230 7.08 4.09 -14.90
C LEU A 230 7.98 4.58 -16.04
N GLU A 231 7.48 5.50 -16.85
CA GLU A 231 8.25 6.15 -17.91
C GLU A 231 9.42 6.93 -17.29
N ALA A 232 9.15 7.80 -16.32
CA ALA A 232 10.19 8.58 -15.65
C ALA A 232 11.28 7.71 -15.02
N ILE A 233 10.92 6.66 -14.27
CA ILE A 233 11.93 5.76 -13.68
C ILE A 233 12.66 4.92 -14.72
N THR A 234 12.05 4.64 -15.88
CA THR A 234 12.73 3.96 -16.99
C THR A 234 13.78 4.88 -17.62
N ASP A 235 13.44 6.14 -17.89
CA ASP A 235 14.38 7.14 -18.40
C ASP A 235 15.54 7.38 -17.41
N ILE A 236 15.26 7.38 -16.10
CA ILE A 236 16.32 7.45 -15.07
C ILE A 236 17.28 6.26 -15.19
N MET A 237 16.78 5.04 -15.48
CA MET A 237 17.64 3.87 -15.64
C MET A 237 18.55 3.99 -16.87
N GLU A 238 18.11 4.66 -17.93
CA GLU A 238 18.95 4.90 -19.11
C GLU A 238 20.13 5.80 -18.80
N LEU A 239 19.96 6.79 -17.91
CA LEU A 239 21.04 7.67 -17.43
C LEU A 239 22.01 6.98 -16.47
N LEU A 240 21.60 5.87 -15.85
CA LEU A 240 22.41 5.13 -14.87
C LEU A 240 23.22 3.98 -15.51
N GLN A 241 22.87 3.54 -16.72
CA GLN A 241 23.57 2.50 -17.48
C GLN A 241 24.82 3.02 -18.20
#